data_AF-A0A953PZZ4-F1
#
_entry.id   AF-A0A953PZZ4-F1
#
_cell.length_a   1.000
_cell.length_b   1.000
_cell.length_c   1.000
_cell.angle_alpha   90.00
_cell.angle_beta   90.00
_cell.angle_gamma   90.00
#
_symmetry.space_group_name_H-M   'P 1'
#
loop_
_entity.id
_entity.type
_entity.pdbx_description
1 polymer ?
#
loop_
_entity_poly.entity_id
_entity_poly.type
_entity_poly.pdbx_seq_one_letter_code
_entity_poly.pdbx_strand_id
1 'polypeptide(L)'
;MGTPKVEPKPELLPLGEANGLRLALVKRPDRDIGDVVQSLDSPTLIAGVSLEAGVLHPDDRGFFTELFRVGVSPFSRDLADCKTLQISLASSYSGTIKALHYHFVQTDYWAPVHGTFQVVLCDLREGSPTQGKVNTLYVGHLRPWRLKIPPGIGHGYKVVGPETGTLVYLTDRFYSPRDEGRLPYDHPFLNYDWEIQHK
;
A
#
# COMPACT_ATOMS: atom_id res chain seq x y z
N MET A 1 16.46 40.53 -13.16
CA MET A 1 16.21 39.59 -12.04
C MET A 1 14.79 39.08 -12.20
N GLY A 2 14.62 37.84 -12.64
CA GLY A 2 13.30 37.23 -12.71
C GLY A 2 12.85 36.87 -11.31
N THR A 3 11.70 37.40 -10.87
CA THR A 3 11.04 36.96 -9.64
C THR A 3 10.83 35.44 -9.72
N PRO A 4 11.29 34.65 -8.73
CA PRO A 4 11.01 33.21 -8.72
C PRO A 4 9.49 33.03 -8.74
N LYS A 5 8.99 32.33 -9.75
CA LYS A 5 7.58 31.88 -9.78
C LYS A 5 7.40 30.99 -8.56
N VAL A 6 6.66 31.46 -7.57
CA VAL A 6 6.20 30.65 -6.45
C VAL A 6 5.21 29.65 -7.05
N GLU A 7 5.60 28.38 -7.14
CA GLU A 7 4.64 27.33 -7.50
C GLU A 7 3.50 27.35 -6.48
N PRO A 8 2.23 27.28 -6.93
CA PRO A 8 1.11 27.25 -6.02
C PRO A 8 1.25 26.02 -5.10
N LYS A 9 1.10 26.25 -3.79
CA LYS A 9 1.08 25.14 -2.83
C LYS A 9 -0.04 24.17 -3.21
N PRO A 10 0.20 22.85 -3.15
CA PRO A 10 -0.83 21.87 -3.45
C PRO A 10 -2.03 22.03 -2.50
N GLU A 11 -3.24 21.83 -3.02
CA GLU A 11 -4.46 21.83 -2.21
C GLU A 11 -4.48 20.55 -1.36
N LEU A 12 -4.68 20.72 -0.05
CA LEU A 12 -4.62 19.65 0.95
C LEU A 12 -5.97 19.49 1.64
N LEU A 13 -6.40 18.24 1.84
CA LEU A 13 -7.50 17.86 2.73
C LEU A 13 -6.91 17.25 4.02
N PRO A 14 -6.96 17.94 5.17
CA PRO A 14 -6.48 17.38 6.43
C PRO A 14 -7.28 16.13 6.84
N LEU A 15 -6.57 15.09 7.27
CA LEU A 15 -7.13 13.80 7.72
C LEU A 15 -6.94 13.55 9.22
N GLY A 16 -6.17 14.41 9.89
CA GLY A 16 -5.94 14.39 11.33
C GLY A 16 -4.47 14.40 11.71
N GLU A 17 -4.22 14.44 13.01
CA GLU A 17 -2.89 14.40 13.60
C GLU A 17 -2.89 13.49 14.83
N ALA A 18 -1.91 12.59 14.91
CA ALA A 18 -1.66 11.81 16.10
C ALA A 18 -0.18 11.42 16.18
N ASN A 19 0.38 11.41 17.39
CA ASN A 19 1.78 11.02 17.66
C ASN A 19 2.82 11.78 16.80
N GLY A 20 2.57 13.05 16.51
CA GLY A 20 3.43 13.89 15.67
C GLY A 20 3.33 13.61 14.17
N LEU A 21 2.47 12.68 13.76
CA LEU A 21 2.17 12.39 12.36
C LEU A 21 0.93 13.18 11.93
N ARG A 22 1.15 14.17 11.05
CA ARG A 22 0.08 14.93 10.39
C ARG A 22 -0.22 14.32 9.03
N LEU A 23 -1.48 13.97 8.81
CA LEU A 23 -1.93 13.35 7.59
C LEU A 23 -2.86 14.29 6.82
N ALA A 24 -2.60 14.41 5.53
CA ALA A 24 -3.45 15.13 4.60
C ALA A 24 -3.45 14.44 3.23
N LEU A 25 -4.61 14.42 2.58
CA LEU A 25 -4.72 13.98 1.20
C LEU A 25 -4.39 15.14 0.26
N VAL A 26 -3.47 14.93 -0.67
CA VAL A 26 -3.09 15.91 -1.69
C VAL A 26 -4.04 15.80 -2.87
N LYS A 27 -4.60 16.93 -3.32
CA LYS A 27 -5.46 16.95 -4.51
C LYS A 27 -4.66 16.66 -5.77
N ARG A 28 -5.08 15.64 -6.52
CA ARG A 28 -4.51 15.26 -7.81
C ARG A 28 -5.33 15.88 -8.95
N PRO A 29 -4.67 16.51 -9.93
CA PRO A 29 -5.35 17.19 -11.03
C PRO A 29 -5.97 16.20 -12.03
N ASP A 30 -5.27 15.09 -12.27
CA ASP A 30 -5.62 14.12 -13.29
C ASP A 30 -6.20 12.85 -12.67
N ARG A 31 -7.09 12.20 -13.42
CA ARG A 31 -7.59 10.87 -13.08
C ARG A 31 -6.65 9.84 -13.68
N ASP A 32 -5.78 9.27 -12.86
CA ASP A 32 -4.78 8.29 -13.29
C ASP A 32 -4.37 7.35 -12.14
N ILE A 33 -3.51 6.37 -12.43
CA ILE A 33 -3.08 5.34 -11.47
C ILE A 33 -1.77 5.64 -10.73
N GLY A 34 -1.21 6.84 -10.88
CA GLY A 34 0.08 7.23 -10.35
C GLY A 34 1.24 6.45 -10.99
N ASP A 35 2.36 6.40 -10.27
CA ASP A 35 3.55 5.68 -10.74
C ASP A 35 3.35 4.17 -10.60
N VAL A 36 3.43 3.43 -11.71
CA VAL A 36 3.39 1.96 -11.68
C VAL A 36 4.76 1.42 -11.25
N VAL A 37 4.82 0.74 -10.11
CA VAL A 37 6.06 0.19 -9.56
C VAL A 37 6.40 -1.15 -10.23
N GLN A 38 7.47 -1.14 -11.02
CA GLN A 38 7.88 -2.28 -11.85
C GLN A 38 9.05 -3.09 -11.26
N SER A 39 9.89 -2.50 -10.41
CA SER A 39 11.01 -3.18 -9.72
C SER A 39 10.94 -3.01 -8.20
N LEU A 40 11.62 -3.90 -7.45
CA LEU A 40 11.66 -3.86 -5.97
C LEU A 40 12.37 -2.61 -5.44
N ASP A 41 13.30 -2.07 -6.22
CA ASP A 41 14.16 -0.92 -5.97
C ASP A 41 13.70 0.34 -6.71
N SER A 42 12.42 0.39 -7.13
CA SER A 42 11.91 1.48 -7.96
C SER A 42 12.25 2.85 -7.37
N PRO A 43 12.88 3.77 -8.14
CA PRO A 43 13.20 5.12 -7.67
C PRO A 43 11.93 5.93 -7.40
N THR A 44 10.79 5.47 -7.89
CA THR A 44 9.50 6.12 -7.67
C THR A 44 8.72 5.54 -6.49
N LEU A 45 9.25 4.56 -5.76
CA LEU A 45 8.58 4.01 -4.58
C LEU A 45 8.43 5.09 -3.48
N ILE A 46 7.26 5.15 -2.86
CA ILE A 46 6.97 6.04 -1.74
C ILE A 46 7.98 5.82 -0.60
N ALA A 47 8.50 6.90 -0.02
CA ALA A 47 9.55 6.83 0.99
C ALA A 47 9.11 6.00 2.21
N GLY A 48 9.90 4.98 2.56
CA GLY A 48 9.65 4.09 3.70
C GLY A 48 8.72 2.91 3.40
N VAL A 49 8.06 2.86 2.24
CA VAL A 49 7.47 1.62 1.73
C VAL A 49 8.61 0.71 1.30
N SER A 50 8.53 -0.56 1.67
CA SER A 50 9.53 -1.56 1.29
C SER A 50 8.87 -2.74 0.57
N LEU A 51 9.58 -3.33 -0.37
CA LEU A 51 9.13 -4.50 -1.13
C LEU A 51 10.12 -5.66 -0.95
N GLU A 52 9.60 -6.88 -0.84
CA GLU A 52 10.42 -8.10 -0.85
C GLU A 52 9.78 -9.14 -1.77
N ALA A 53 10.51 -9.69 -2.74
CA ALA A 53 10.02 -10.80 -3.54
C ALA A 53 9.92 -12.07 -2.69
N GLY A 54 8.82 -12.81 -2.83
CA GLY A 54 8.71 -14.20 -2.40
C GLY A 54 9.44 -15.11 -3.38
N VAL A 55 9.91 -16.25 -2.87
CA VAL A 55 10.56 -17.29 -3.66
C VAL A 55 9.57 -18.42 -3.83
N LEU A 56 9.11 -18.65 -5.06
CA LEU A 56 8.30 -19.82 -5.39
C LEU A 56 9.23 -21.00 -5.67
N HIS A 57 8.93 -22.13 -5.05
CA HIS A 57 9.58 -23.42 -5.29
C HIS A 57 8.57 -24.34 -6.00
N PRO A 58 8.45 -24.26 -7.33
CA PRO A 58 7.50 -25.07 -8.10
C PRO A 58 7.99 -26.50 -8.35
N ASP A 59 7.07 -27.45 -8.39
CA ASP A 59 7.28 -28.84 -8.81
C ASP A 59 5.99 -29.44 -9.41
N ASP A 60 5.97 -30.74 -9.69
CA ASP A 60 4.84 -31.47 -10.29
C ASP A 60 3.58 -31.53 -9.42
N ARG A 61 3.64 -31.05 -8.17
CA ARG A 61 2.52 -31.02 -7.21
C ARG A 61 1.95 -29.61 -7.03
N GLY A 62 2.61 -28.58 -7.56
CA GLY A 62 2.26 -27.17 -7.36
C GLY A 62 3.48 -26.32 -7.03
N PHE A 63 3.40 -25.51 -5.97
CA PHE A 63 4.55 -24.74 -5.48
C PHE A 63 4.51 -24.59 -3.96
N PHE A 64 5.70 -24.45 -3.37
CA PHE A 64 5.89 -24.03 -1.98
C PHE A 64 6.47 -22.60 -1.93
N THR A 65 6.06 -21.80 -0.95
CA THR A 65 6.68 -20.51 -0.65
C THR A 65 6.55 -20.20 0.84
N GLU A 66 7.59 -19.61 1.43
CA GLU A 66 7.47 -18.98 2.74
C GLU A 66 6.84 -17.59 2.58
N LEU A 67 5.82 -17.27 3.37
CA LEU A 67 5.25 -15.91 3.36
C LEU A 67 6.09 -14.96 4.20
N PHE A 68 6.37 -15.34 5.46
CA PHE A 68 7.18 -14.53 6.36
C PHE A 68 8.03 -15.45 7.23
N ARG A 69 9.32 -15.14 7.29
CA ARG A 69 10.21 -15.62 8.35
C ARG A 69 10.52 -14.43 9.26
N VAL A 70 9.60 -14.19 10.19
CA VAL A 70 9.61 -13.01 11.06
C VAL A 70 10.95 -12.86 11.78
N GLY A 71 11.49 -11.64 11.79
CA GLY A 71 12.74 -11.32 12.47
C GLY A 71 14.02 -11.66 11.68
N VAL A 72 13.93 -12.40 10.58
CA VAL A 72 15.12 -12.87 9.85
C VAL A 72 15.58 -11.89 8.77
N SER A 73 14.66 -11.36 7.97
CA SER A 73 15.00 -10.35 6.95
C SER A 73 14.88 -8.93 7.49
N PRO A 74 15.62 -7.94 6.96
CA PRO A 74 15.43 -6.53 7.30
C PRO A 74 13.98 -6.05 7.12
N PHE A 75 13.26 -6.65 6.18
CA PHE A 75 11.86 -6.36 5.91
C PHE A 75 10.95 -6.63 7.12
N SER A 76 11.20 -7.69 7.89
CA SER A 76 10.34 -8.11 9.03
C SER A 76 11.07 -8.12 10.38
N ARG A 77 12.22 -7.45 10.48
CA ARG A 77 13.07 -7.45 11.68
C ARG A 77 12.36 -6.84 12.89
N ASP A 78 11.60 -5.78 12.68
CA ASP A 78 10.84 -5.07 13.70
C ASP A 78 9.65 -5.89 14.25
N LEU A 79 9.27 -6.97 13.58
CA LEU A 79 8.27 -7.90 14.08
C LEU A 79 8.84 -8.98 15.02
N ALA A 80 10.18 -9.11 15.15
CA ALA A 80 10.82 -10.18 15.93
C ALA A 80 10.34 -10.24 17.38
N ASP A 81 10.21 -9.06 18.02
CA ASP A 81 9.80 -8.93 19.42
C ASP A 81 8.38 -8.36 19.57
N CYS A 82 7.63 -8.26 18.47
CA CYS A 82 6.30 -7.67 18.46
C CYS A 82 5.30 -8.53 19.23
N LYS A 83 4.92 -8.07 20.44
CA LYS A 83 3.95 -8.77 21.31
C LYS A 83 2.49 -8.59 20.89
N THR A 84 2.25 -7.66 19.96
CA THR A 84 0.94 -7.30 19.44
C THR A 84 0.79 -7.70 17.97
N LEU A 85 1.62 -8.64 17.50
CA LEU A 85 1.56 -9.16 16.14
C LEU A 85 0.20 -9.80 15.89
N GLN A 86 -0.50 -9.34 14.86
CA GLN A 86 -1.74 -9.97 14.38
C GLN A 86 -1.53 -10.51 12.97
N ILE A 87 -2.06 -11.71 12.71
CA ILE A 87 -2.09 -12.31 11.37
C ILE A 87 -3.55 -12.39 10.95
N SER A 88 -3.83 -11.92 9.75
CA SER A 88 -5.19 -11.86 9.21
C SER A 88 -5.21 -12.35 7.77
N LEU A 89 -6.37 -12.85 7.34
CA LEU A 89 -6.63 -13.25 5.97
C LEU A 89 -7.87 -12.53 5.47
N ALA A 90 -7.79 -11.98 4.27
CA ALA A 90 -8.92 -11.44 3.54
C ALA A 90 -9.04 -12.16 2.19
N SER A 91 -10.23 -12.73 1.92
CA SER A 91 -10.60 -13.19 0.59
C SER A 91 -11.61 -12.21 -0.01
N SER A 92 -11.43 -11.85 -1.28
CA SER A 92 -12.25 -10.87 -1.99
C SER A 92 -12.63 -11.40 -3.36
N TYR A 93 -13.87 -11.19 -3.78
CA TYR A 93 -14.34 -11.57 -5.11
C TYR A 93 -13.69 -10.69 -6.19
N SER A 94 -13.66 -11.20 -7.43
CA SER A 94 -13.22 -10.43 -8.60
C SER A 94 -13.90 -9.06 -8.67
N GLY A 95 -13.12 -8.01 -8.99
CA GLY A 95 -13.59 -6.63 -9.08
C GLY A 95 -13.80 -5.91 -7.75
N THR A 96 -13.72 -6.61 -6.61
CA THR A 96 -13.87 -5.99 -5.29
C THR A 96 -12.80 -4.94 -5.06
N ILE A 97 -13.20 -3.74 -4.65
CA ILE A 97 -12.31 -2.67 -4.19
C ILE A 97 -12.40 -2.57 -2.67
N LYS A 98 -11.25 -2.63 -1.99
CA LYS A 98 -11.12 -2.38 -0.55
C LYS A 98 -10.10 -1.27 -0.36
N ALA A 99 -10.61 -0.05 -0.24
CA ALA A 99 -9.83 1.18 -0.20
C ALA A 99 -10.68 2.33 0.36
N LEU A 100 -10.09 3.42 0.86
CA LEU A 100 -8.70 3.53 1.31
C LEU A 100 -8.64 3.48 2.83
N HIS A 101 -7.67 2.73 3.33
CA HIS A 101 -7.39 2.61 4.75
C HIS A 101 -6.06 3.33 5.03
N TYR A 102 -5.94 3.96 6.20
CA TYR A 102 -4.67 4.50 6.67
C TYR A 102 -4.60 4.40 8.19
N HIS A 103 -3.39 4.40 8.72
CA HIS A 103 -3.13 4.28 10.14
C HIS A 103 -2.18 5.37 10.61
N PHE A 104 -2.38 5.87 11.83
CA PHE A 104 -1.46 6.80 12.46
C PHE A 104 -0.29 6.08 13.12
N VAL A 105 -0.47 4.82 13.50
CA VAL A 105 0.57 4.04 14.19
C VAL A 105 0.82 2.64 13.65
N GLN A 106 -0.17 1.95 13.06
CA GLN A 106 0.02 0.59 12.52
C GLN A 106 0.94 0.54 11.30
N THR A 107 1.82 -0.47 11.28
CA THR A 107 2.53 -0.92 10.08
C THR A 107 1.89 -2.20 9.57
N ASP A 108 1.59 -2.23 8.27
CA ASP A 108 0.99 -3.36 7.57
C ASP A 108 2.03 -4.11 6.74
N TYR A 109 1.91 -5.44 6.72
CA TYR A 109 2.79 -6.35 5.97
C TYR A 109 1.94 -7.25 5.10
N TRP A 110 1.79 -6.90 3.83
CA TRP A 110 0.89 -7.55 2.91
C TRP A 110 1.59 -8.64 2.10
N ALA A 111 0.95 -9.80 1.99
CA ALA A 111 1.32 -10.91 1.11
C ALA A 111 0.09 -11.36 0.29
N PRO A 112 -0.08 -10.84 -0.94
CA PRO A 112 -1.10 -11.33 -1.87
C PRO A 112 -0.74 -12.74 -2.37
N VAL A 113 -1.48 -13.76 -1.94
CA VAL A 113 -1.11 -15.18 -2.15
C VAL A 113 -1.90 -15.91 -3.24
N HIS A 114 -3.07 -15.39 -3.64
CA HIS A 114 -3.90 -15.95 -4.72
C HIS A 114 -4.62 -14.83 -5.48
N GLY A 115 -4.85 -15.03 -6.77
CA GLY A 115 -5.35 -13.99 -7.67
C GLY A 115 -4.30 -12.90 -7.93
N THR A 116 -4.75 -11.81 -8.56
CA THR A 116 -3.93 -10.62 -8.84
C THR A 116 -4.61 -9.39 -8.23
N PHE A 117 -3.82 -8.53 -7.62
CA PHE A 117 -4.25 -7.32 -6.96
C PHE A 117 -3.64 -6.11 -7.66
N GLN A 118 -4.48 -5.14 -8.03
CA GLN A 118 -4.07 -3.76 -8.27
C GLN A 118 -4.05 -3.06 -6.91
N VAL A 119 -2.87 -2.99 -6.29
CA VAL A 119 -2.64 -2.29 -5.02
C VAL A 119 -2.38 -0.81 -5.30
N VAL A 120 -3.05 0.06 -4.58
CA VAL A 120 -2.77 1.50 -4.54
C VAL A 120 -2.12 1.84 -3.21
N LEU A 121 -1.10 2.69 -3.26
CA LEU A 121 -0.49 3.34 -2.10
C LEU A 121 -0.49 4.84 -2.33
N CYS A 122 -0.82 5.64 -1.31
CA CYS A 122 -0.73 7.09 -1.35
C CYS A 122 -0.03 7.63 -0.10
N ASP A 123 0.94 8.53 -0.29
CA ASP A 123 1.67 9.15 0.82
C ASP A 123 0.86 10.32 1.39
N LEU A 124 0.20 10.10 2.52
CA LEU A 124 -0.64 11.09 3.18
C LEU A 124 0.16 11.98 4.14
N ARG A 125 1.46 11.75 4.30
CA ARG A 125 2.26 12.40 5.36
C ARG A 125 2.68 13.80 4.93
N GLU A 126 2.24 14.80 5.68
CA GLU A 126 2.66 16.17 5.45
C GLU A 126 4.17 16.34 5.73
N GLY A 127 4.89 16.98 4.81
CA GLY A 127 6.35 17.17 4.88
C GLY A 127 7.18 15.96 4.47
N SER A 128 6.55 14.84 4.05
CA SER A 128 7.27 13.69 3.48
C SER A 128 8.01 14.06 2.19
N PRO A 129 9.21 13.51 1.93
CA PRO A 129 9.90 13.65 0.65
C PRO A 129 9.07 13.20 -0.56
N THR A 130 8.07 12.34 -0.32
CA THR A 130 7.13 11.84 -1.34
C THR A 130 5.69 12.23 -1.06
N GLN A 131 5.45 13.32 -0.32
CA GLN A 131 4.10 13.80 0.01
C GLN A 131 3.19 13.85 -1.24
N GLY A 132 2.00 13.23 -1.14
CA GLY A 132 1.01 13.20 -2.22
C GLY A 132 1.31 12.21 -3.34
N LYS A 133 2.45 11.51 -3.30
CA LYS A 133 2.79 10.51 -4.30
C LYS A 133 1.83 9.34 -4.23
N VAL A 134 1.47 8.82 -5.41
CA VAL A 134 0.65 7.63 -5.58
C VAL A 134 1.44 6.58 -6.33
N ASN A 135 1.45 5.35 -5.81
CA ASN A 135 2.01 4.19 -6.48
C ASN A 135 0.92 3.17 -6.78
N THR A 136 1.04 2.51 -7.93
CA THR A 136 0.28 1.31 -8.27
C THR A 136 1.20 0.11 -8.37
N LEU A 137 0.81 -0.99 -7.74
CA LEU A 137 1.49 -2.27 -7.86
C LEU A 137 0.52 -3.34 -8.33
N TYR A 138 0.91 -4.10 -9.34
CA TYR A 138 0.22 -5.33 -9.72
C TYR A 138 0.99 -6.50 -9.11
N VAL A 139 0.40 -7.14 -8.11
CA VAL A 139 1.04 -8.18 -7.29
C VAL A 139 0.06 -9.31 -7.04
N GLY A 140 0.56 -10.51 -6.73
CA GLY A 140 -0.27 -11.70 -6.61
C GLY A 140 0.56 -12.96 -6.73
N HIS A 141 -0.09 -14.10 -6.98
CA HIS A 141 0.62 -15.37 -7.09
C HIS A 141 1.65 -15.40 -8.24
N LEU A 142 1.41 -14.70 -9.36
CA LEU A 142 2.37 -14.58 -10.47
C LEU A 142 3.51 -13.57 -10.22
N ARG A 143 3.35 -12.70 -9.23
CA ARG A 143 4.34 -11.71 -8.82
C ARG A 143 4.27 -11.60 -7.30
N PRO A 144 4.86 -12.58 -6.57
CA PRO A 144 4.63 -12.83 -5.14
C PRO A 144 5.40 -11.82 -4.28
N TRP A 145 5.18 -10.54 -4.53
CA TRP A 145 5.81 -9.46 -3.80
C TRP A 145 5.06 -9.20 -2.51
N ARG A 146 5.83 -9.00 -1.44
CA ARG A 146 5.36 -8.60 -0.14
C ARG A 146 5.62 -7.12 0.05
N LEU A 147 4.67 -6.43 0.67
CA LEU A 147 4.72 -4.99 0.87
C LEU A 147 4.77 -4.70 2.36
N LYS A 148 5.72 -3.86 2.79
CA LYS A 148 5.72 -3.24 4.11
C LYS A 148 5.22 -1.81 3.95
N ILE A 149 4.09 -1.51 4.59
CA ILE A 149 3.34 -0.27 4.46
C ILE A 149 3.39 0.44 5.83
N PRO A 150 4.23 1.47 6.00
CA PRO A 150 4.35 2.18 7.27
C PRO A 150 3.14 3.08 7.57
N PRO A 151 3.03 3.60 8.81
CA PRO A 151 1.99 4.55 9.18
C PRO A 151 1.97 5.78 8.27
N GLY A 152 0.77 6.30 8.03
CA GLY A 152 0.52 7.45 7.16
C GLY A 152 0.51 7.15 5.67
N ILE A 153 0.71 5.89 5.26
CA ILE A 153 0.48 5.48 3.87
C ILE A 153 -0.96 5.00 3.74
N GLY A 154 -1.75 5.75 2.98
CA GLY A 154 -3.07 5.30 2.56
C GLY A 154 -2.92 4.14 1.59
N HIS A 155 -3.70 3.09 1.77
CA HIS A 155 -3.55 1.87 1.00
C HIS A 155 -4.88 1.19 0.74
N GLY A 156 -4.90 0.39 -0.32
CA GLY A 156 -6.07 -0.37 -0.72
C GLY A 156 -5.79 -1.21 -1.95
N TYR A 157 -6.78 -1.97 -2.40
CA TYR A 157 -6.63 -2.78 -3.60
C TYR A 157 -7.95 -3.01 -4.35
N LYS A 158 -7.80 -3.39 -5.62
CA LYS A 158 -8.81 -4.06 -6.44
C LYS A 158 -8.33 -5.46 -6.82
N VAL A 159 -9.19 -6.46 -6.70
CA VAL A 159 -8.90 -7.78 -7.28
C VAL A 159 -9.15 -7.71 -8.78
N VAL A 160 -8.13 -8.04 -9.57
CA VAL A 160 -8.19 -8.05 -11.05
C VAL A 160 -8.15 -9.47 -11.59
N GLY A 161 -8.81 -9.68 -12.73
CA GLY A 161 -8.97 -11.01 -13.32
C GLY A 161 -10.19 -11.77 -12.76
N PRO A 162 -10.45 -12.99 -13.27
CA PRO A 162 -11.68 -13.73 -12.96
C PRO A 162 -11.67 -14.45 -11.60
N GLU A 163 -10.49 -14.64 -11.01
CA GLU A 163 -10.32 -15.37 -9.75
C GLU A 163 -10.61 -14.49 -8.53
N THR A 164 -10.80 -15.12 -7.37
CA THR A 164 -10.79 -14.41 -6.10
C THR A 164 -9.38 -13.95 -5.76
N GLY A 165 -9.27 -12.86 -4.99
CA GLY A 165 -8.02 -12.42 -4.40
C GLY A 165 -7.93 -12.90 -2.97
N THR A 166 -6.83 -13.54 -2.58
CA THR A 166 -6.52 -13.85 -1.18
C THR A 166 -5.30 -13.08 -0.73
N LEU A 167 -5.48 -12.22 0.28
CA LEU A 167 -4.42 -11.47 0.95
C LEU A 167 -4.22 -12.04 2.35
N VAL A 168 -3.01 -12.49 2.63
CA VAL A 168 -2.54 -12.73 4.01
C VAL A 168 -1.76 -11.50 4.43
N TYR A 169 -1.99 -11.00 5.64
CA TYR A 169 -1.25 -9.85 6.13
C TYR A 169 -0.94 -9.94 7.62
N LEU A 170 0.23 -9.40 7.98
CA LEU A 170 0.68 -9.20 9.34
C LEU A 170 0.50 -7.72 9.70
N THR A 171 0.17 -7.43 10.95
CA THR A 171 0.20 -6.06 11.50
C THR A 171 1.02 -6.05 12.77
N ASP A 172 1.76 -4.96 13.01
CA ASP A 172 2.61 -4.80 14.20
C ASP A 172 1.81 -4.51 15.50
N ARG A 173 0.48 -4.46 15.38
CA ARG A 173 -0.44 -4.24 16.49
C ARG A 173 -1.78 -4.90 16.26
N PHE A 174 -2.49 -5.14 17.36
CA PHE A 174 -3.88 -5.59 17.30
C PHE A 174 -4.77 -4.48 16.73
N TYR A 175 -5.83 -4.89 16.07
CA TYR A 175 -6.80 -3.97 15.49
C TYR A 175 -7.32 -2.97 16.53
N SER A 176 -7.29 -1.69 16.16
CA SER A 176 -7.86 -0.60 16.95
C SER A 176 -8.63 0.35 16.03
N PRO A 177 -9.95 0.50 16.19
CA PRO A 177 -10.75 1.43 15.39
C PRO A 177 -10.39 2.91 15.63
N ARG A 178 -9.58 3.21 16.67
CA ARG A 178 -9.09 4.55 16.95
C ARG A 178 -7.86 4.93 16.12
N ASP A 179 -7.19 3.94 15.53
CA ASP A 179 -6.00 4.14 14.70
C ASP A 179 -6.34 4.13 13.21
N GLU A 180 -7.34 3.35 12.80
CA GLU A 180 -7.77 3.28 11.40
C GLU A 180 -8.58 4.50 10.98
N GLY A 181 -8.09 5.20 9.97
CA GLY A 181 -8.88 6.15 9.18
C GLY A 181 -9.30 5.54 7.84
N ARG A 182 -10.38 6.08 7.27
CA ARG A 182 -10.93 5.62 5.98
C ARG A 182 -11.28 6.78 5.07
N LEU A 183 -11.08 6.57 3.78
CA LEU A 183 -11.55 7.43 2.71
C LEU A 183 -12.36 6.61 1.70
N PRO A 184 -13.36 7.20 1.03
CA PRO A 184 -13.99 6.59 -0.14
C PRO A 184 -12.93 6.16 -1.18
N TYR A 185 -13.13 5.01 -1.82
CA TYR A 185 -12.19 4.51 -2.83
C TYR A 185 -12.09 5.43 -4.06
N ASP A 186 -13.14 6.18 -4.35
CA ASP A 186 -13.31 7.13 -5.45
C ASP A 186 -13.17 8.58 -4.98
N HIS A 187 -12.50 8.81 -3.85
CA HIS A 187 -12.39 10.15 -3.27
C HIS A 187 -11.81 11.17 -4.27
N PRO A 188 -12.47 12.32 -4.51
CA PRO A 188 -12.15 13.22 -5.62
C PRO A 188 -10.80 13.93 -5.47
N PHE A 189 -10.26 14.07 -4.25
CA PHE A 189 -8.89 14.57 -4.09
C PHE A 189 -7.84 13.57 -4.57
N LEU A 190 -8.06 12.26 -4.38
CA LEU A 190 -7.10 11.28 -4.86
C LEU A 190 -7.28 11.05 -6.35
N ASN A 191 -8.51 11.06 -6.85
CA ASN A 191 -8.84 10.89 -8.26
C ASN A 191 -8.15 9.64 -8.86
N TYR A 192 -8.09 8.55 -8.11
CA TYR A 192 -7.42 7.32 -8.55
C TYR A 192 -8.28 6.54 -9.52
N ASP A 193 -7.69 6.07 -10.62
CA ASP A 193 -8.41 5.29 -11.61
C ASP A 193 -8.38 3.78 -11.33
N TRP A 194 -9.54 3.22 -11.00
CA TRP A 194 -9.69 1.79 -10.77
C TRP A 194 -10.02 1.00 -12.04
N GLU A 195 -10.22 1.70 -13.17
CA GLU A 195 -10.58 1.07 -14.44
C GLU A 195 -9.39 0.42 -15.15
N ILE A 196 -9.71 -0.45 -16.09
CA ILE A 196 -8.70 -1.09 -16.94
C ILE A 196 -8.01 -0.01 -17.77
N GLN A 197 -6.67 -0.01 -17.72
CA GLN A 197 -5.86 0.92 -18.49
C GLN A 197 -5.71 0.41 -19.94
N HIS A 198 -6.28 1.14 -20.89
CA HIS A 198 -6.15 0.85 -22.32
C HIS A 198 -4.91 1.56 -22.86
N LYS A 199 -3.99 0.81 -23.48
CA LYS A 199 -2.74 1.31 -24.08
C LYS A 199 -2.71 1.01 -25.57
#